data_AF-A0A2U3BAL3-F1
#
_entry.id   AF-A0A2U3BAL3-F1
#
_cell.length_a   1.000
_cell.length_b   1.000
_cell.length_c   1.000
_cell.angle_alpha   90.00
_cell.angle_beta   90.00
_cell.angle_gamma   90.00
#
_symmetry.space_group_name_H-M   'P 1'
#
loop_
_entity.id
_entity.type
_entity.pdbx_description
1 polymer ?
#
loop_
_entity_poly.entity_id
_entity_poly.type
_entity_poly.pdbx_seq_one_letter_code
_entity_poly.pdbx_strand_id
1 'polypeptide(L)'
;MTQTDKMLGEELLARLVGHFGVTHSNKDGGYILPDGSLLNLNRSNLSTKQYHREVAALLPEEMQGACDEIGIVNLMTTTGMIRYEAQGRVHVATLPTPQQRQRLFNIMKYSETDYLVLVSDKTAATIGEQKFKSPQAHELLRFFERCFGGEPKQFRADEFAIGKDGENYILTFRPGKLEVARYDSVSETFTVEPQFKGVLDMFKQRLAKIK
;
A
#
# COMPACT_ATOMS: atom_id res chain seq x y z
N MET A 1 -10.09 -0.93 -13.31
CA MET A 1 -9.86 -2.38 -13.33
C MET A 1 -10.52 -2.94 -14.57
N THR A 2 -9.76 -3.66 -15.38
CA THR A 2 -10.29 -4.40 -16.52
C THR A 2 -11.03 -5.66 -16.03
N GLN A 3 -11.82 -6.28 -16.90
CA GLN A 3 -12.51 -7.54 -16.57
C GLN A 3 -11.50 -8.67 -16.28
N THR A 4 -10.36 -8.65 -16.97
CA THR A 4 -9.23 -9.57 -16.75
C THR A 4 -8.62 -9.41 -15.36
N ASP A 5 -8.41 -8.17 -14.90
CA ASP A 5 -7.84 -7.91 -13.56
C ASP A 5 -8.74 -8.44 -12.44
N LYS A 6 -10.07 -8.36 -12.63
CA LYS A 6 -11.05 -8.86 -11.66
C LYS A 6 -10.98 -10.38 -11.53
N MET A 7 -10.96 -11.10 -12.66
CA MET A 7 -10.87 -12.56 -12.66
C MET A 7 -9.58 -13.05 -12.00
N LEU A 8 -8.44 -12.41 -12.31
CA LEU A 8 -7.17 -12.71 -11.67
C LEU A 8 -7.21 -12.50 -10.15
N GLY A 9 -7.81 -11.39 -9.69
CA GLY A 9 -7.96 -11.09 -8.28
C GLY A 9 -8.82 -12.11 -7.53
N GLU A 10 -9.92 -12.57 -8.13
CA GLU A 10 -10.80 -13.59 -7.56
C GLU A 10 -10.12 -14.96 -7.47
N GLU A 11 -9.39 -15.36 -8.51
CA GLU A 11 -8.63 -16.62 -8.52
C GLU A 11 -7.54 -16.61 -7.45
N LEU A 12 -6.79 -15.51 -7.33
CA LEU A 12 -5.75 -15.36 -6.32
C LEU A 12 -6.34 -15.37 -4.91
N LEU A 13 -7.46 -14.70 -4.67
CA LEU A 13 -8.18 -14.75 -3.41
C LEU A 13 -8.60 -16.18 -3.06
N ALA A 14 -9.17 -16.92 -4.01
CA ALA A 14 -9.58 -18.31 -3.80
C ALA A 14 -8.39 -19.20 -3.44
N ARG A 15 -7.24 -19.02 -4.11
CA ARG A 15 -6.01 -19.75 -3.82
C ARG A 15 -5.48 -19.44 -2.40
N LEU A 16 -5.46 -18.16 -2.02
CA LEU A 16 -5.03 -17.74 -0.68
C LEU A 16 -5.95 -18.30 0.40
N VAL A 17 -7.26 -18.20 0.22
CA VAL A 17 -8.25 -18.75 1.15
C VAL A 17 -8.16 -20.28 1.23
N GLY A 18 -7.95 -20.96 0.10
CA GLY A 18 -7.77 -22.41 0.08
C GLY A 18 -6.51 -22.89 0.83
N HIS A 19 -5.43 -22.11 0.78
CA HIS A 19 -4.17 -22.44 1.44
C HIS A 19 -4.15 -22.08 2.94
N PHE A 20 -4.57 -20.86 3.26
CA PHE A 20 -4.48 -20.30 4.62
C PHE A 20 -5.74 -20.51 5.45
N GLY A 21 -6.89 -20.61 4.80
CA GLY A 21 -8.20 -20.56 5.46
C GLY A 21 -8.56 -19.16 5.96
N VAL A 22 -9.75 -19.08 6.56
CA VAL A 22 -10.26 -17.86 7.20
C VAL A 22 -10.36 -18.04 8.71
N THR A 23 -10.34 -16.93 9.44
CA THR A 23 -10.50 -16.91 10.89
C THR A 23 -11.40 -15.77 11.35
N HIS A 24 -12.02 -15.95 12.52
CA HIS A 24 -12.71 -14.88 13.22
C HIS A 24 -11.84 -14.20 14.29
N SER A 25 -10.68 -14.79 14.61
CA SER A 25 -9.73 -14.28 15.60
C SER A 25 -8.96 -13.10 15.03
N ASN A 26 -9.13 -11.92 15.65
CA ASN A 26 -8.34 -10.74 15.33
C ASN A 26 -6.84 -10.95 15.64
N LYS A 27 -6.48 -11.90 16.51
CA LYS A 27 -5.07 -12.17 16.84
C LYS A 27 -4.35 -12.95 15.74
N ASP A 28 -5.08 -13.81 15.04
CA ASP A 28 -4.53 -14.72 14.04
C ASP A 28 -4.63 -14.21 12.60
N GLY A 29 -5.46 -13.18 12.39
CA GLY A 29 -5.61 -12.54 11.09
C GLY A 29 -4.35 -11.81 10.62
N GLY A 30 -4.06 -11.89 9.33
CA GLY A 30 -3.04 -11.07 8.68
C GLY A 30 -3.57 -10.15 7.58
N TYR A 31 -4.76 -10.46 7.05
CA TYR A 31 -5.39 -9.64 6.03
C TYR A 31 -6.89 -9.63 6.23
N ILE A 32 -7.52 -8.50 5.92
CA ILE A 32 -8.98 -8.38 5.84
C ILE A 32 -9.38 -8.55 4.37
N LEU A 33 -10.14 -9.59 4.08
CA LEU A 33 -10.65 -9.88 2.73
C LEU A 33 -11.74 -8.87 2.34
N PRO A 34 -12.09 -8.75 1.04
CA PRO A 34 -13.14 -7.83 0.58
C PRO A 34 -14.50 -8.01 1.26
N ASP A 35 -14.81 -9.24 1.71
CA ASP A 35 -16.03 -9.58 2.45
C ASP A 35 -15.96 -9.28 3.96
N GLY A 36 -14.81 -8.79 4.47
CA GLY A 36 -14.58 -8.48 5.88
C GLY A 36 -14.11 -9.66 6.74
N SER A 37 -13.98 -10.86 6.16
CA SER A 37 -13.34 -12.00 6.84
C SER A 37 -11.83 -11.79 6.99
N LEU A 38 -11.18 -12.57 7.85
CA LEU A 38 -9.73 -12.48 8.08
C LEU A 38 -9.03 -13.69 7.48
N LEU A 39 -7.98 -13.46 6.68
CA LEU A 39 -7.08 -14.53 6.25
C LEU A 39 -6.27 -15.02 7.45
N ASN A 40 -6.31 -16.32 7.71
CA ASN A 40 -5.69 -16.92 8.87
C ASN A 40 -4.19 -17.12 8.67
N LEU A 41 -3.36 -16.32 9.34
CA LEU A 41 -1.90 -16.53 9.37
C LEU A 41 -1.45 -17.30 10.63
N ASN A 42 -2.41 -17.82 11.40
CA ASN A 42 -2.19 -18.66 12.57
C ASN A 42 -1.17 -18.07 13.57
N ARG A 43 -1.24 -16.74 13.76
CA ARG A 43 -0.20 -15.96 14.45
C ARG A 43 0.01 -16.35 15.91
N SER A 44 -1.02 -16.88 16.56
CA SER A 44 -0.97 -17.31 17.96
C SER A 44 -0.25 -18.65 18.15
N ASN A 45 -0.14 -19.48 17.12
CA ASN A 45 0.56 -20.76 17.21
C ASN A 45 2.00 -20.63 16.69
N LEU A 46 2.98 -20.63 17.59
CA LEU A 46 4.39 -20.43 17.24
C LEU A 46 4.95 -21.48 16.27
N SER A 47 4.45 -22.72 16.29
CA SER A 47 4.97 -23.80 15.42
C SER A 47 4.44 -23.73 13.99
N THR A 48 3.32 -23.04 13.77
CA THR A 48 2.64 -22.92 12.47
C THR A 48 2.37 -21.47 12.11
N LYS A 49 3.09 -20.53 12.74
CA LYS A 49 2.94 -19.10 12.55
C LYS A 49 3.41 -18.73 11.14
N GLN A 50 2.54 -18.04 10.42
CA GLN A 50 2.82 -17.59 9.06
C GLN A 50 3.04 -16.08 9.03
N TYR A 51 3.88 -15.62 8.10
CA TYR A 51 4.23 -14.21 7.92
C TYR A 51 3.70 -13.65 6.60
N HIS A 52 3.60 -12.32 6.48
CA HIS A 52 3.17 -11.68 5.23
C HIS A 52 4.03 -12.08 4.03
N ARG A 53 5.33 -12.37 4.25
CA ARG A 53 6.22 -12.93 3.21
C ARG A 53 5.75 -14.27 2.64
N GLU A 54 5.08 -15.10 3.42
CA GLU A 54 4.56 -16.39 2.95
C GLU A 54 3.34 -16.21 2.06
N VAL A 55 2.58 -15.12 2.28
CA VAL A 55 1.53 -14.70 1.35
C VAL A 55 2.15 -14.20 0.04
N ALA A 56 3.23 -13.43 0.12
CA ALA A 56 3.97 -12.98 -1.06
C ALA A 56 4.57 -14.13 -1.88
N ALA A 57 4.98 -15.23 -1.23
CA ALA A 57 5.52 -16.41 -1.90
C ALA A 57 4.49 -17.19 -2.74
N LEU A 58 3.18 -16.97 -2.52
CA LEU A 58 2.11 -17.56 -3.33
C LEU A 58 1.72 -16.69 -4.53
N LEU A 59 2.34 -15.53 -4.70
CA LEU A 59 2.09 -14.64 -5.84
C LEU A 59 2.69 -15.21 -7.13
N PRO A 60 2.03 -15.00 -8.28
CA PRO A 60 2.64 -15.18 -9.59
C PRO A 60 3.97 -14.40 -9.69
N GLU A 61 4.95 -14.92 -10.42
CA GLU A 61 6.27 -14.30 -10.56
C GLU A 61 6.17 -12.84 -11.06
N GLU A 62 5.20 -12.56 -11.94
CA GLU A 62 4.96 -11.23 -12.51
C GLU A 62 4.49 -10.21 -11.47
N MET A 63 3.95 -10.68 -10.34
CA MET A 63 3.51 -9.83 -9.23
C MET A 63 4.60 -9.66 -8.16
N GLN A 64 5.69 -10.43 -8.23
CA GLN A 64 6.83 -10.28 -7.34
C GLN A 64 7.54 -8.97 -7.68
N GLY A 65 7.42 -8.00 -6.78
CA GLY A 65 8.09 -6.70 -6.93
C GLY A 65 9.60 -6.80 -6.72
N ALA A 66 10.30 -5.70 -7.02
CA ALA A 66 11.73 -5.56 -6.71
C ALA A 66 12.06 -5.74 -5.20
N CYS A 67 11.04 -5.63 -4.34
CA CYS A 67 11.07 -6.03 -2.94
C CYS A 67 9.70 -6.55 -2.49
N ASP A 68 9.69 -7.28 -1.36
CA ASP A 68 8.48 -7.87 -0.76
C ASP A 68 7.34 -6.86 -0.57
N GLU A 69 7.66 -5.62 -0.16
CA GLU A 69 6.65 -4.60 0.12
C GLU A 69 5.90 -4.18 -1.17
N ILE A 70 6.58 -4.08 -2.31
CA ILE A 70 5.93 -3.83 -3.60
C ILE A 70 5.06 -5.02 -3.99
N GLY A 71 5.56 -6.25 -3.82
CA GLY A 71 4.76 -7.45 -4.07
C GLY A 71 3.49 -7.50 -3.22
N ILE A 72 3.58 -7.10 -1.94
CA ILE A 72 2.44 -7.02 -1.03
C ILE A 72 1.46 -5.91 -1.46
N VAL A 73 1.92 -4.75 -1.91
CA VAL A 73 1.03 -3.70 -2.45
C VAL A 73 0.36 -4.14 -3.75
N ASN A 74 1.08 -4.83 -4.63
CA ASN A 74 0.51 -5.40 -5.85
C ASN A 74 -0.60 -6.40 -5.51
N LEU A 75 -0.34 -7.31 -4.57
CA LEU A 75 -1.35 -8.23 -4.05
C LEU A 75 -2.59 -7.48 -3.56
N MET A 76 -2.42 -6.48 -2.68
CA MET A 76 -3.54 -5.71 -2.14
C MET A 76 -4.30 -4.95 -3.23
N THR A 77 -3.59 -4.41 -4.22
CA THR A 77 -4.20 -3.68 -5.34
C THR A 77 -5.03 -4.60 -6.24
N THR A 78 -4.53 -5.81 -6.50
CA THR A 78 -5.19 -6.81 -7.34
C THR A 78 -6.38 -7.47 -6.65
N THR A 79 -6.24 -7.82 -5.37
CA THR A 79 -7.24 -8.57 -4.61
C THR A 79 -8.21 -7.69 -3.82
N GLY A 80 -7.87 -6.43 -3.60
CA GLY A 80 -8.59 -5.54 -2.69
C GLY A 80 -8.44 -5.90 -1.21
N MET A 81 -7.53 -6.82 -0.85
CA MET A 81 -7.26 -7.16 0.55
C MET A 81 -6.60 -6.00 1.29
N ILE A 82 -6.85 -5.92 2.59
CA ILE A 82 -6.18 -4.97 3.48
C ILE A 82 -5.20 -5.73 4.35
N ARG A 83 -3.93 -5.35 4.36
CA ARG A 83 -2.96 -5.92 5.29
C ARG A 83 -3.26 -5.40 6.69
N TYR A 84 -3.32 -6.33 7.64
CA TYR A 84 -3.66 -6.07 9.02
C TYR A 84 -2.65 -6.73 9.96
N GLU A 85 -2.15 -5.95 10.92
CA GLU A 85 -1.30 -6.41 12.00
C GLU A 85 -1.95 -6.04 13.33
N ALA A 86 -2.20 -7.06 14.16
CA ALA A 86 -2.84 -6.88 15.47
C ALA A 86 -2.07 -5.94 16.41
N GLN A 87 -0.78 -5.72 16.14
CA GLN A 87 0.11 -4.82 16.87
C GLN A 87 -0.05 -3.34 16.51
N GLY A 88 -1.08 -2.96 15.75
CA GLY A 88 -1.39 -1.55 15.51
C GLY A 88 -0.96 -1.05 14.14
N ARG A 89 -0.93 -1.89 13.10
CA ARG A 89 -0.66 -1.44 11.73
C ARG A 89 -1.72 -1.94 10.76
N VAL A 90 -2.21 -1.04 9.92
CA VAL A 90 -3.09 -1.33 8.80
C VAL A 90 -2.50 -0.72 7.56
N HIS A 91 -2.52 -1.46 6.46
CA HIS A 91 -2.04 -0.97 5.17
C HIS A 91 -3.07 -1.28 4.09
N VAL A 92 -3.44 -0.23 3.36
CA VAL A 92 -4.51 -0.20 2.38
C VAL A 92 -3.93 0.25 1.04
N ALA A 93 -4.28 -0.42 -0.05
CA ALA A 93 -3.87 -0.01 -1.41
C ALA A 93 -5.06 0.30 -2.34
N THR A 94 -6.28 -0.06 -1.93
CA THR A 94 -7.53 0.21 -2.65
C THR A 94 -8.57 0.74 -1.68
N LEU A 95 -9.55 1.50 -2.18
CA LEU A 95 -10.65 1.98 -1.35
C LEU A 95 -11.34 0.80 -0.63
N PRO A 96 -11.32 0.74 0.72
CA PRO A 96 -11.90 -0.37 1.46
C PRO A 96 -13.39 -0.56 1.17
N THR A 97 -13.87 -1.80 1.08
CA THR A 97 -15.30 -2.12 0.98
C THR A 97 -16.07 -1.75 2.25
N PRO A 98 -17.40 -1.62 2.22
CA PRO A 98 -18.20 -1.41 3.44
C PRO A 98 -17.93 -2.47 4.53
N GLN A 99 -17.79 -3.74 4.14
CA GLN A 99 -17.52 -4.83 5.07
C GLN A 99 -16.13 -4.70 5.70
N GLN A 100 -15.11 -4.35 4.91
CA GLN A 100 -13.77 -4.09 5.41
C GLN A 100 -13.72 -2.90 6.36
N ARG A 101 -14.41 -1.78 6.03
CA ARG A 101 -14.50 -0.62 6.92
C ARG A 101 -15.17 -0.98 8.25
N GLN A 102 -16.26 -1.75 8.22
CA GLN A 102 -16.91 -2.23 9.43
C GLN A 102 -15.97 -3.10 10.26
N ARG A 103 -15.22 -4.02 9.62
CA ARG A 103 -14.26 -4.87 10.32
C ARG A 103 -13.13 -4.05 10.95
N LEU A 104 -12.54 -3.11 10.21
CA LEU A 104 -11.50 -2.21 10.72
C LEU A 104 -12.00 -1.40 11.92
N PHE A 105 -13.20 -0.81 11.81
CA PHE A 105 -13.81 -0.08 12.92
C PHE A 105 -14.00 -0.97 14.15
N ASN A 106 -14.52 -2.18 13.98
CA ASN A 106 -14.71 -3.12 15.09
C ASN A 106 -13.38 -3.50 15.77
N ILE A 107 -12.31 -3.69 14.98
CA ILE A 107 -10.97 -3.98 15.48
C ILE A 107 -10.42 -2.79 16.27
N MET A 108 -10.50 -1.58 15.72
CA MET A 108 -9.84 -0.39 16.28
C MET A 108 -10.61 0.21 17.45
N LYS A 109 -11.95 0.16 17.44
CA LYS A 109 -12.81 0.77 18.46
C LYS A 109 -12.49 0.29 19.88
N TYR A 110 -12.24 -1.01 20.01
CA TYR A 110 -12.03 -1.67 21.31
C TYR A 110 -10.56 -2.03 21.56
N SER A 111 -9.64 -1.55 20.73
CA SER A 111 -8.22 -1.81 20.93
C SER A 111 -7.63 -0.82 21.91
N GLU A 112 -6.76 -1.32 22.78
CA GLU A 112 -5.88 -0.50 23.62
C GLU A 112 -4.67 0.03 22.84
N THR A 113 -4.45 -0.49 21.64
CA THR A 113 -3.33 -0.12 20.75
C THR A 113 -3.77 0.93 19.75
N ASP A 114 -2.96 1.97 19.58
CA ASP A 114 -3.14 2.93 18.50
C ASP A 114 -2.78 2.26 17.16
N TYR A 115 -3.59 2.49 16.14
CA TYR A 115 -3.34 1.96 14.80
C TYR A 115 -2.73 3.01 13.88
N LEU A 116 -1.56 2.72 13.33
CA LEU A 116 -1.03 3.43 12.17
C LEU A 116 -1.72 2.88 10.91
N VAL A 117 -2.49 3.72 10.24
CA VAL A 117 -3.12 3.39 8.96
C VAL A 117 -2.31 4.05 7.85
N LEU A 118 -1.74 3.21 7.00
CA LEU A 118 -0.99 3.58 5.81
C LEU A 118 -1.84 3.33 4.57
N VAL A 119 -1.81 4.27 3.64
CA VAL A 119 -2.45 4.15 2.33
C VAL A 119 -1.37 4.32 1.27
N SER A 120 -1.22 3.31 0.43
CA SER A 120 -0.38 3.37 -0.75
C SER A 120 -1.22 3.40 -2.01
N ASP A 121 -0.66 3.93 -3.08
CA ASP A 121 -1.24 3.74 -4.40
C ASP A 121 -0.69 2.48 -5.09
N LYS A 122 -1.13 2.26 -6.34
CA LYS A 122 -0.69 1.13 -7.18
C LYS A 122 0.81 1.10 -7.50
N THR A 123 1.57 2.18 -7.24
CA THR A 123 3.02 2.19 -7.44
C THR A 123 3.77 1.93 -6.12
N ALA A 124 3.03 1.57 -5.06
CA ALA A 124 3.51 1.41 -3.69
C ALA A 124 3.99 2.71 -3.03
N ALA A 125 3.71 3.86 -3.62
CA ALA A 125 4.04 5.13 -3.00
C ALA A 125 3.04 5.44 -1.88
N THR A 126 3.52 5.97 -0.76
CA THR A 126 2.66 6.35 0.35
C THR A 126 1.93 7.65 -0.01
N ILE A 127 0.59 7.59 -0.04
CA ILE A 127 -0.30 8.71 -0.36
C ILE A 127 -1.14 9.17 0.84
N GLY A 128 -1.05 8.45 1.96
CA GLY A 128 -1.75 8.79 3.19
C GLY A 128 -1.19 8.01 4.37
N GLU A 129 -1.04 8.70 5.49
CA GLU A 129 -0.58 8.11 6.73
C GLU A 129 -1.24 8.85 7.90
N GLN A 130 -1.89 8.10 8.79
CA GLN A 130 -2.49 8.67 9.98
C GLN A 130 -2.57 7.65 11.10
N LYS A 131 -2.28 8.09 12.32
CA LYS A 131 -2.46 7.30 13.53
C LYS A 131 -3.88 7.52 14.08
N PHE A 132 -4.56 6.43 14.44
CA PHE A 132 -5.90 6.44 15.01
C PHE A 132 -5.92 5.75 16.36
N LYS A 133 -6.64 6.34 17.32
CA LYS A 133 -6.92 5.75 18.63
C LYS A 133 -8.43 5.71 18.82
N SER A 134 -9.01 4.51 18.83
CA SER A 134 -10.46 4.30 18.96
C SER A 134 -11.31 5.23 18.07
N PRO A 135 -11.05 5.27 16.74
CA PRO A 135 -11.68 6.23 15.85
C PRO A 135 -13.19 5.99 15.70
N GLN A 136 -13.93 7.05 15.39
CA GLN A 136 -15.29 6.94 14.89
C GLN A 136 -15.31 6.46 13.43
N ALA A 137 -16.36 5.76 13.03
CA ALA A 137 -16.47 5.21 11.68
C ALA A 137 -16.33 6.28 10.58
N HIS A 138 -16.87 7.48 10.81
CA HIS A 138 -16.81 8.59 9.85
C HIS A 138 -15.40 9.18 9.71
N GLU A 139 -14.53 9.07 10.73
CA GLU A 139 -13.15 9.55 10.67
C GLU A 139 -12.32 8.67 9.74
N LEU A 140 -12.46 7.34 9.86
CA LEU A 140 -11.84 6.38 8.96
C LEU A 140 -12.34 6.57 7.52
N LEU A 141 -13.65 6.76 7.34
CA LEU A 141 -14.22 6.97 6.01
C LEU A 141 -13.66 8.24 5.34
N ARG A 142 -13.68 9.38 6.03
CA ARG A 142 -13.13 10.65 5.52
C ARG A 142 -11.64 10.53 5.18
N PHE A 143 -10.88 9.81 6.00
CA PHE A 143 -9.46 9.54 5.73
C PHE A 143 -9.27 8.79 4.42
N PHE A 144 -9.99 7.69 4.22
CA PHE A 144 -9.90 6.92 2.97
C PHE A 144 -10.41 7.72 1.76
N GLU A 145 -11.52 8.43 1.89
CA GLU A 145 -12.06 9.29 0.84
C GLU A 145 -11.07 10.37 0.44
N ARG A 146 -10.38 11.01 1.38
CA ARG A 146 -9.31 11.98 1.07
C ARG A 146 -8.16 11.34 0.31
N CYS A 147 -7.70 10.16 0.74
CA CYS A 147 -6.57 9.48 0.09
C CYS A 147 -6.91 8.97 -1.32
N PHE A 148 -8.14 8.52 -1.56
CA PHE A 148 -8.57 7.97 -2.86
C PHE A 148 -9.38 8.95 -3.72
N GLY A 149 -9.73 10.13 -3.19
CA GLY A 149 -10.71 11.08 -3.74
C GLY A 149 -10.25 11.96 -4.90
N GLY A 150 -9.13 11.64 -5.56
CA GLY A 150 -8.67 12.34 -6.76
C GLY A 150 -8.02 13.71 -6.54
N GLU A 151 -7.85 14.15 -5.29
CA GLU A 151 -6.94 15.26 -4.98
C GLU A 151 -5.49 14.90 -5.35
N PRO A 152 -4.60 15.91 -5.56
CA PRO A 152 -3.19 15.64 -5.85
C PRO A 152 -2.60 14.75 -4.77
N LYS A 153 -2.13 13.55 -5.16
CA LYS A 153 -1.46 12.62 -4.26
C LYS A 153 -0.29 13.32 -3.57
N GLN A 154 -0.37 13.43 -2.25
CA GLN A 154 0.74 13.93 -1.45
C GLN A 154 1.71 12.78 -1.20
N PHE A 155 2.73 12.70 -2.04
CA PHE A 155 3.79 11.71 -1.91
C PHE A 155 4.72 12.04 -0.75
N ARG A 156 5.16 11.01 -0.02
CA ARG A 156 6.17 11.14 1.03
C ARG A 156 7.53 11.45 0.43
N ALA A 157 8.08 12.62 0.77
CA ALA A 157 9.31 13.10 0.17
C ALA A 157 10.52 12.20 0.49
N ASP A 158 10.51 11.50 1.63
CA ASP A 158 11.53 10.54 2.03
C ASP A 158 11.44 9.19 1.29
N GLU A 159 10.52 9.01 0.35
CA GLU A 159 10.53 7.86 -0.56
C GLU A 159 11.34 8.13 -1.83
N PHE A 160 11.80 9.38 -2.03
CA PHE A 160 12.51 9.79 -3.24
C PHE A 160 13.93 10.24 -2.93
N ALA A 161 14.82 10.02 -3.88
CA ALA A 161 16.22 10.46 -3.88
C ALA A 161 16.56 11.13 -5.21
N ILE A 162 17.45 12.13 -5.18
CA ILE A 162 17.97 12.77 -6.40
C ILE A 162 19.40 12.30 -6.60
N GLY A 163 19.68 11.76 -7.79
CA GLY A 163 21.03 11.49 -8.29
C GLY A 163 21.40 12.42 -9.43
N LYS A 164 22.71 12.60 -9.67
CA LYS A 164 23.23 13.27 -10.86
C LYS A 164 23.85 12.23 -11.79
N ASP A 165 23.49 12.28 -13.07
CA ASP A 165 24.03 11.42 -14.12
C ASP A 165 24.39 12.29 -15.34
N GLY A 166 25.68 12.61 -15.47
CA GLY A 166 26.16 13.60 -16.43
C GLY A 166 25.49 14.97 -16.22
N GLU A 167 24.81 15.45 -17.26
CA GLU A 167 24.04 16.71 -17.25
C GLU A 167 22.61 16.55 -16.74
N ASN A 168 22.19 15.31 -16.43
CA ASN A 168 20.86 15.04 -15.94
C ASN A 168 20.82 14.97 -14.42
N TYR A 169 19.74 15.47 -13.84
CA TYR A 169 19.33 15.13 -12.49
C TYR A 169 18.17 14.16 -12.56
N ILE A 170 18.29 13.04 -11.87
CA ILE A 170 17.32 11.95 -11.90
C ILE A 170 16.68 11.84 -10.52
N LEU A 171 15.34 11.89 -10.48
CA LEU A 171 14.56 11.59 -9.29
C LEU A 171 14.21 10.10 -9.31
N THR A 172 14.67 9.37 -8.31
CA THR A 172 14.42 7.94 -8.14
C THR A 172 13.44 7.70 -7.00
N PHE A 173 12.40 6.91 -7.25
CA PHE A 173 11.51 6.34 -6.23
C PHE A 173 12.19 5.10 -5.62
N ARG A 174 12.58 5.20 -4.35
CA ARG A 174 13.43 4.22 -3.67
C ARG A 174 12.81 2.83 -3.52
N PRO A 175 11.53 2.67 -3.14
CA PRO A 175 10.95 1.34 -2.94
C PRO A 175 11.07 0.44 -4.17
N GLY A 176 10.90 1.00 -5.37
CA GLY A 176 10.99 0.25 -6.64
C GLY A 176 12.27 0.50 -7.45
N LYS A 177 13.17 1.36 -6.97
CA LYS A 177 14.32 1.87 -7.72
C LYS A 177 13.95 2.38 -9.12
N LEU A 178 12.79 3.02 -9.24
CA LEU A 178 12.26 3.51 -10.50
C LEU A 178 12.74 4.95 -10.73
N GLU A 179 13.22 5.25 -11.93
CA GLU A 179 13.33 6.64 -12.39
C GLU A 179 11.91 7.18 -12.60
N VAL A 180 11.56 8.25 -11.88
CA VAL A 180 10.20 8.82 -11.93
C VAL A 180 10.17 10.22 -12.52
N ALA A 181 11.29 10.94 -12.48
CA ALA A 181 11.45 12.22 -13.15
C ALA A 181 12.91 12.47 -13.53
N ARG A 182 13.08 13.25 -14.59
CA ARG A 182 14.38 13.71 -15.09
C ARG A 182 14.34 15.20 -15.31
N TYR A 183 15.43 15.87 -14.96
CA TYR A 183 15.71 17.25 -15.34
C TYR A 183 17.00 17.29 -16.14
N ASP A 184 16.92 17.76 -17.38
CA ASP A 184 18.07 17.98 -18.25
C ASP A 184 18.60 19.40 -18.03
N SER A 185 19.86 19.55 -17.60
CA SER A 185 20.47 20.85 -17.33
C SER A 185 20.72 21.68 -18.60
N VAL A 186 20.84 21.03 -19.76
CA VAL A 186 21.18 21.66 -21.04
C VAL A 186 19.93 22.22 -21.70
N SER A 187 18.85 21.45 -21.75
CA SER A 187 17.57 21.90 -22.32
C SER A 187 16.65 22.57 -21.30
N GLU A 188 17.00 22.54 -20.01
CA GLU A 188 16.20 23.04 -18.89
C GLU A 188 14.79 22.41 -18.81
N THR A 189 14.62 21.20 -19.33
CA THR A 189 13.33 20.52 -19.41
C THR A 189 13.15 19.50 -18.30
N PHE A 190 11.91 19.40 -17.81
CA PHE A 190 11.48 18.35 -16.88
C PHE A 190 10.66 17.31 -17.62
N THR A 191 11.00 16.04 -17.43
CA THR A 191 10.18 14.90 -17.84
C THR A 191 9.75 14.13 -16.59
N VAL A 192 8.47 13.77 -16.50
CA VAL A 192 7.92 13.07 -15.33
C VAL A 192 7.02 11.94 -15.79
N GLU A 193 7.17 10.78 -15.16
CA GLU A 193 6.31 9.63 -15.39
C GLU A 193 4.84 9.98 -15.07
N PRO A 194 3.86 9.66 -15.95
CA PRO A 194 2.47 10.09 -15.78
C PRO A 194 1.84 9.73 -14.42
N GLN A 195 2.20 8.57 -13.88
CA GLN A 195 1.73 8.09 -12.58
C GLN A 195 2.31 8.82 -11.37
N PHE A 196 3.41 9.54 -11.56
CA PHE A 196 4.10 10.33 -10.54
C PHE A 196 3.97 11.84 -10.78
N LYS A 197 3.06 12.33 -11.64
CA LYS A 197 2.91 13.77 -11.92
C LYS A 197 2.88 14.68 -10.69
N GLY A 198 2.32 14.21 -9.57
CA GLY A 198 2.30 14.94 -8.29
C GLY A 198 3.67 15.20 -7.64
N VAL A 199 4.76 14.57 -8.11
CA VAL A 199 6.11 14.75 -7.53
C VAL A 199 6.90 15.91 -8.12
N LEU A 200 6.41 16.55 -9.19
CA LEU A 200 7.17 17.55 -9.93
C LEU A 200 7.54 18.77 -9.08
N ASP A 201 6.61 19.29 -8.29
CA ASP A 201 6.87 20.46 -7.45
C ASP A 201 7.90 20.16 -6.35
N MET A 202 7.80 18.98 -5.74
CA MET A 202 8.81 18.48 -4.80
C MET A 202 10.18 18.36 -5.49
N PHE A 203 10.24 17.84 -6.72
CA PHE A 203 11.49 17.68 -7.45
C PHE A 203 12.18 19.04 -7.68
N LYS A 204 11.42 20.02 -8.19
CA LYS A 204 11.90 21.40 -8.41
C LYS A 204 12.44 22.02 -7.13
N GLN A 205 11.68 21.94 -6.02
CA GLN A 205 12.08 22.49 -4.73
C GLN A 205 13.37 21.85 -4.19
N ARG A 206 13.56 20.55 -4.39
CA ARG A 206 14.77 19.85 -3.94
C ARG A 206 15.97 20.16 -4.84
N LEU A 207 15.79 20.22 -6.15
CA LEU A 207 16.86 20.61 -7.08
C LEU A 207 17.39 22.02 -6.79
N ALA A 208 16.50 22.96 -6.48
CA ALA A 208 16.89 24.34 -6.12
C ALA A 208 17.74 24.44 -4.84
N LYS A 209 17.83 23.37 -4.03
CA LYS A 209 18.69 23.30 -2.84
C LYS A 209 20.03 22.62 -3.10
N ILE A 210 20.15 21.90 -4.22
CA ILE A 210 21.33 21.11 -4.59
C ILE A 210 22.16 21.82 -5.66
N LYS A 211 21.49 22.60 -6.52
CA LYS A 211 22.12 23.61 -7.38
C LYS A 211 22.48 24.84 -6.56
#